data_AF-A0A2I1HWM8-F1
#
_entry.id   AF-A0A2I1HWM8-F1
#
_cell.length_a   1.000
_cell.length_b   1.000
_cell.length_c   1.000
_cell.angle_alpha   90.00
_cell.angle_beta   90.00
_cell.angle_gamma   90.00
#
_symmetry.space_group_name_H-M   'P 1'
#
loop_
_entity.id
_entity.type
_entity.pdbx_description
1 polymer ?
#
loop_
_entity_poly.entity_id
_entity_poly.type
_entity_poly.pdbx_seq_one_letter_code
_entity_poly.pdbx_strand_id
1 'polypeptide(L)'
;MHSYNPLEKADTIAEIVKKLPLEALDKFCWINSTWYKEIQHEFRRRWKIQVLEYHKLECEREFKMDEVERKYPYDYFMQGLFHQDIENFYTEREIETAKKQVEIESYMLQNGMLHGQEKEIVNYNIQKIAENVVPWWEETDAWKLSELLEKNNLFI
;
A
#
# COMPACT_ATOMS: atom_id res chain seq x y z
N MET A 1 -4.64 -11.81 45.02
CA MET A 1 -4.61 -10.51 44.31
C MET A 1 -4.20 -10.80 42.87
N HIS A 2 -5.10 -10.65 41.90
CA HIS A 2 -4.67 -10.62 40.50
C HIS A 2 -3.93 -9.30 40.29
N SER A 3 -2.63 -9.35 40.01
CA SER A 3 -1.86 -8.19 39.59
C SER A 3 -2.42 -7.72 38.26
N TYR A 4 -3.01 -6.53 38.24
CA TYR A 4 -3.50 -5.91 37.02
C TYR A 4 -2.31 -5.57 36.12
N ASN A 5 -2.20 -6.22 34.96
CA ASN A 5 -1.21 -5.88 33.94
C ASN A 5 -1.87 -5.03 32.84
N PRO A 6 -1.62 -3.71 32.79
CA PRO A 6 -2.17 -2.84 31.75
C PRO A 6 -1.76 -3.26 30.33
N LEU A 7 -0.65 -3.99 30.18
CA LEU A 7 -0.11 -4.47 28.90
C LEU A 7 -0.82 -5.73 28.37
N GLU A 8 -1.89 -6.17 29.03
CA GLU A 8 -2.80 -7.22 28.56
C GLU A 8 -4.16 -6.65 28.11
N LYS A 9 -4.40 -5.35 28.32
CA LYS A 9 -5.64 -4.69 27.92
C LYS A 9 -5.56 -4.20 26.48
N ALA A 10 -6.47 -4.69 25.65
CA ALA A 10 -6.59 -4.31 24.24
C ALA A 10 -6.61 -2.79 24.05
N ASP A 11 -7.46 -2.05 24.77
CA ASP A 11 -7.56 -0.58 24.62
C ASP A 11 -6.23 0.15 24.93
N THR A 12 -5.51 -0.31 25.95
CA THR A 12 -4.21 0.28 26.32
C THR A 12 -3.16 -0.04 25.26
N ILE A 13 -3.12 -1.28 24.77
CA ILE A 13 -2.22 -1.71 23.72
C ILE A 13 -2.50 -0.96 22.42
N ALA A 14 -3.76 -0.80 22.02
CA ALA A 14 -4.17 -0.09 20.82
C ALA A 14 -3.65 1.37 20.83
N GLU A 15 -3.78 2.07 21.96
CA GLU A 15 -3.27 3.44 22.11
C GLU A 15 -1.73 3.52 22.06
N ILE A 16 -1.03 2.48 22.53
CA ILE A 16 0.43 2.39 22.44
C ILE A 16 0.85 2.14 20.99
N VAL A 17 0.27 1.11 20.36
CA VAL A 17 0.58 0.65 18.99
C VAL A 17 0.44 1.79 17.96
N LYS A 18 -0.59 2.63 18.08
CA LYS A 18 -0.77 3.81 17.21
C LYS A 18 0.41 4.78 17.20
N LYS A 19 1.20 4.83 18.29
CA LYS A 19 2.31 5.78 18.47
C LYS A 19 3.66 5.19 18.10
N LEU A 20 3.73 3.89 17.82
CA LEU A 20 4.99 3.20 17.54
C LEU A 20 5.35 3.25 16.05
N PRO A 21 6.65 3.35 15.71
CA PRO A 21 7.12 3.22 14.33
C PRO A 21 7.00 1.77 13.83
N LEU A 22 7.04 1.55 12.51
CA LEU A 22 6.82 0.22 11.91
C LEU A 22 7.83 -0.82 12.43
N GLU A 23 9.10 -0.44 12.58
CA GLU A 23 10.18 -1.30 13.09
C GLU A 23 9.95 -1.75 14.54
N ALA A 24 9.24 -0.95 15.33
CA ALA A 24 8.89 -1.31 16.70
C ALA A 24 7.67 -2.23 16.74
N LEU A 25 6.70 -2.01 15.85
CA LEU A 25 5.52 -2.88 15.70
C LEU A 25 5.93 -4.31 15.33
N ASP A 26 6.87 -4.45 14.41
CA ASP A 26 7.46 -5.73 14.00
C ASP A 26 8.02 -6.54 15.18
N LYS A 27 8.74 -5.87 16.09
CA LYS A 27 9.34 -6.53 17.26
C LYS A 27 8.31 -6.95 18.30
N PHE A 28 7.23 -6.19 18.43
CA PHE A 28 6.25 -6.38 19.51
C PHE A 28 5.07 -7.29 19.16
N CYS A 29 4.89 -7.65 17.89
CA CYS A 29 3.77 -8.51 17.49
C CYS A 29 3.83 -9.93 18.10
N TRP A 30 4.98 -10.35 18.62
CA TRP A 30 5.19 -11.67 19.22
C TRP A 30 5.03 -11.72 20.74
N ILE A 31 4.68 -10.61 21.41
CA ILE A 31 4.55 -10.57 22.89
C ILE A 31 3.44 -11.51 23.39
N ASN A 32 2.23 -11.34 22.86
CA ASN A 32 1.08 -12.22 23.12
C ASN A 32 0.01 -12.02 22.02
N SER A 33 -1.05 -12.81 22.06
CA SER A 33 -2.11 -12.77 21.05
C SER A 33 -2.88 -11.45 21.01
N THR A 34 -2.97 -10.71 22.11
CA THR A 34 -3.59 -9.37 22.13
C THR A 34 -2.72 -8.37 21.38
N TRP A 35 -1.41 -8.33 21.65
CA TRP A 35 -0.46 -7.50 20.92
C TRP A 35 -0.45 -7.81 19.43
N TYR A 36 -0.43 -9.09 19.06
CA TYR A 36 -0.48 -9.52 17.66
C TYR A 36 -1.72 -8.94 16.94
N LYS A 37 -2.91 -9.06 17.55
CA LYS A 37 -4.16 -8.57 16.96
C LYS A 37 -4.17 -7.06 16.81
N GLU A 38 -3.80 -6.32 17.86
CA GLU A 38 -3.79 -4.86 17.82
C GLU A 38 -2.78 -4.32 16.79
N ILE A 39 -1.61 -4.96 16.69
CA ILE A 39 -0.60 -4.61 15.68
C ILE A 39 -1.09 -4.94 14.27
N GLN A 40 -1.73 -6.09 14.07
CA GLN A 40 -2.34 -6.43 12.78
C GLN A 40 -3.40 -5.39 12.36
N HIS A 41 -4.23 -4.94 13.31
CA HIS A 41 -5.21 -3.88 13.05
C HIS A 41 -4.55 -2.55 12.68
N GLU A 42 -3.46 -2.18 13.35
CA GLU A 42 -2.74 -0.94 13.05
C GLU A 42 -2.01 -1.00 11.71
N PHE A 43 -1.38 -2.12 11.35
CA PHE A 43 -0.78 -2.29 10.02
C PHE A 43 -1.84 -2.13 8.92
N ARG A 44 -3.01 -2.77 9.06
CA ARG A 44 -4.14 -2.61 8.12
C ARG A 44 -4.63 -1.17 8.04
N ARG A 45 -4.70 -0.46 9.18
CA ARG A 45 -5.09 0.95 9.22
C ARG A 45 -4.09 1.82 8.45
N ARG A 46 -2.79 1.66 8.69
CA ARG A 46 -1.74 2.43 8.01
C ARG A 46 -1.68 2.10 6.51
N TRP A 47 -1.82 0.83 6.16
CA TRP A 47 -1.91 0.39 4.77
C TRP A 47 -3.07 1.07 4.05
N LYS A 48 -4.26 1.07 4.65
CA LYS A 48 -5.45 1.74 4.07
C LYS A 48 -5.24 3.26 3.90
N ILE A 49 -4.50 3.91 4.80
CA ILE A 49 -4.14 5.33 4.64
C ILE A 49 -3.28 5.52 3.39
N GLN A 50 -2.28 4.67 3.16
CA GLN A 50 -1.41 4.77 1.98
C GLN A 50 -2.17 4.50 0.67
N VAL A 51 -3.08 3.53 0.65
CA VAL A 51 -3.96 3.28 -0.50
C VAL A 51 -4.81 4.50 -0.83
N LEU A 52 -5.39 5.16 0.18
CA LEU A 52 -6.18 6.38 -0.01
C LEU A 52 -5.32 7.57 -0.46
N GLU A 53 -4.08 7.66 0.02
CA GLU A 53 -3.12 8.69 -0.39
C GLU A 53 -2.77 8.51 -1.88
N TYR A 54 -2.55 7.28 -2.33
CA TYR A 54 -2.33 6.96 -3.75
C TYR A 54 -3.52 7.37 -4.62
N HIS A 55 -4.75 6.96 -4.26
CA HIS A 55 -5.95 7.34 -5.02
C HIS A 55 -6.13 8.87 -5.09
N LYS A 56 -5.77 9.60 -4.03
CA LYS A 56 -5.81 11.07 -4.04
C LYS A 56 -4.82 11.65 -5.05
N LEU A 57 -3.62 11.09 -5.16
CA LEU A 57 -2.63 11.51 -6.16
C LEU A 57 -3.14 11.30 -7.59
N GLU A 58 -3.75 10.16 -7.85
CA GLU A 58 -4.32 9.85 -9.17
C GLU A 58 -5.41 10.85 -9.57
N CYS A 59 -6.34 11.17 -8.66
CA CYS A 59 -7.36 12.20 -8.91
C CYS A 59 -6.75 13.59 -9.11
N GLU A 60 -5.73 13.95 -8.33
CA GLU A 60 -5.02 15.23 -8.49
C GLU A 60 -4.33 15.33 -9.85
N ARG A 61 -3.70 14.25 -10.32
CA ARG A 61 -3.05 14.14 -11.63
C ARG A 61 -4.06 14.34 -12.76
N GLU A 62 -5.16 13.59 -12.73
CA GLU A 62 -6.24 13.68 -13.73
C GLU A 62 -6.81 15.10 -13.80
N PHE A 63 -7.09 15.72 -12.65
CA PHE A 63 -7.57 17.10 -12.59
C PHE A 63 -6.58 18.09 -13.23
N LYS A 64 -5.27 17.87 -13.05
CA LYS A 64 -4.23 18.72 -13.64
C LYS A 64 -4.15 18.57 -15.15
N MET A 65 -4.30 17.36 -15.68
CA MET A 65 -4.39 17.12 -17.12
C MET A 65 -5.61 17.84 -17.71
N ASP A 66 -6.78 17.67 -17.09
CA ASP A 66 -8.02 18.35 -17.47
C ASP A 66 -7.88 19.88 -17.50
N GLU A 67 -7.16 20.47 -16.54
CA GLU A 67 -6.89 21.91 -16.47
C GLU A 67 -6.06 22.38 -17.66
N VAL A 68 -5.06 21.61 -18.07
CA VAL A 68 -4.21 21.89 -19.24
C VAL A 68 -5.04 21.83 -20.52
N GLU A 69 -5.83 20.77 -20.71
CA GLU A 69 -6.66 20.61 -21.90
C GLU A 69 -7.68 21.75 -22.05
N ARG A 70 -8.32 22.17 -20.96
CA ARG A 70 -9.26 23.30 -20.97
C ARG A 70 -8.58 24.63 -21.25
N LYS A 71 -7.34 24.82 -20.79
CA LYS A 71 -6.56 26.05 -21.03
C LYS A 71 -6.05 26.14 -22.46
N TYR A 72 -5.77 25.00 -23.09
CA TYR A 72 -5.18 24.89 -24.42
C TYR A 72 -5.99 23.98 -25.36
N PRO A 73 -7.28 24.23 -25.62
CA PRO A 73 -8.21 23.26 -26.22
C PRO A 73 -7.86 22.76 -27.63
N TYR A 74 -6.98 23.46 -28.36
CA TYR A 74 -6.52 23.09 -29.71
C TYR A 74 -5.00 23.22 -29.90
N ASP A 75 -4.27 23.52 -28.83
CA ASP A 75 -2.81 23.67 -28.88
C ASP A 75 -2.17 22.39 -28.32
N TYR A 76 -2.17 21.36 -29.15
CA TYR A 76 -1.63 20.03 -28.81
C TYR A 76 -0.14 20.08 -28.44
N PHE A 77 0.60 21.06 -28.97
CA PHE A 77 2.00 21.24 -28.60
C PHE A 77 2.12 21.67 -27.13
N MET A 78 1.35 22.68 -26.73
CA MET A 78 1.32 23.14 -25.34
C MET A 78 0.72 22.08 -24.40
N GLN A 79 -0.33 21.37 -24.82
CA GLN A 79 -0.87 20.24 -24.05
C GLN A 79 0.20 19.18 -23.80
N GLY A 80 0.86 18.70 -24.85
CA GLY A 80 1.88 17.65 -24.74
C GLY A 80 3.05 18.04 -23.82
N LEU A 81 3.52 19.29 -23.90
CA LEU A 81 4.59 19.78 -23.04
C LEU A 81 4.18 19.76 -21.56
N PHE A 82 3.00 20.29 -21.22
CA PHE A 82 2.54 20.29 -19.83
C PHE A 82 2.10 18.93 -19.32
N HIS A 83 1.53 18.07 -20.18
CA HIS A 83 1.19 16.69 -19.81
C HIS A 83 2.45 15.92 -19.43
N GLN A 84 3.54 16.06 -20.18
CA GLN A 84 4.80 15.41 -19.84
C GLN A 84 5.35 15.89 -18.49
N ASP A 85 5.29 17.20 -18.20
CA ASP A 85 5.72 17.75 -16.91
C ASP A 85 4.85 17.22 -15.75
N ILE A 86 3.53 17.12 -15.95
CA ILE A 86 2.59 16.56 -14.97
C ILE A 86 2.87 15.07 -14.76
N GLU A 87 3.01 14.28 -15.82
CA GLU A 87 3.34 12.85 -15.72
C GLU A 87 4.60 12.63 -14.88
N ASN A 88 5.70 13.28 -15.26
CA ASN A 88 6.97 13.15 -14.53
C ASN A 88 6.82 13.48 -13.03
N PHE A 89 6.12 14.58 -12.71
CA PHE A 89 5.92 15.00 -11.33
C PHE A 89 5.10 13.98 -10.51
N TYR A 90 4.03 13.43 -11.10
CA TYR A 90 3.16 12.48 -10.38
C TYR A 90 3.74 11.06 -10.34
N THR A 91 4.47 10.63 -11.37
CA THR A 91 5.19 9.34 -11.40
C THR A 91 6.13 9.20 -10.21
N GLU A 92 6.93 10.22 -9.89
CA GLU A 92 7.84 10.18 -8.74
C GLU A 92 7.08 10.03 -7.41
N ARG A 93 6.00 10.81 -7.23
CA ARG A 93 5.17 10.78 -6.00
C ARG A 93 4.42 9.47 -5.83
N GLU A 94 3.95 8.89 -6.93
CA GLU A 94 3.29 7.59 -6.93
C GLU A 94 4.26 6.48 -6.52
N ILE A 95 5.51 6.49 -7.01
CA ILE A 95 6.56 5.55 -6.57
C ILE A 95 6.86 5.71 -5.08
N GLU A 96 7.00 6.94 -4.58
CA GLU A 96 7.23 7.19 -3.14
C GLU A 96 6.08 6.69 -2.27
N THR A 97 4.84 6.89 -2.71
CA THR A 97 3.65 6.43 -1.98
C THR A 97 3.56 4.91 -2.01
N ALA A 98 3.86 4.30 -3.17
CA ALA A 98 3.89 2.85 -3.32
C ALA A 98 4.97 2.21 -2.44
N LYS A 99 6.15 2.83 -2.32
CA LYS A 99 7.22 2.39 -1.39
C LYS A 99 6.73 2.29 0.04
N LYS A 100 6.03 3.32 0.55
CA LYS A 100 5.47 3.33 1.91
C LYS A 100 4.42 2.24 2.12
N GLN A 101 3.57 2.00 1.12
CA GLN A 101 2.58 0.94 1.18
C GLN A 101 3.27 -0.44 1.23
N VAL A 102 4.22 -0.69 0.33
CA VAL A 102 4.93 -1.97 0.23
C VAL A 102 5.82 -2.22 1.44
N GLU A 103 6.37 -1.18 2.06
CA GLU A 103 7.07 -1.31 3.35
C GLU A 103 6.16 -1.91 4.42
N ILE A 104 4.93 -1.42 4.56
CA ILE A 104 3.94 -1.97 5.50
C ILE A 104 3.60 -3.42 5.14
N GLU A 105 3.37 -3.70 3.86
CA GLU A 105 3.07 -5.05 3.38
C GLU A 105 4.22 -6.02 3.69
N SER A 106 5.48 -5.57 3.58
CA SER A 106 6.65 -6.39 3.90
C SER A 106 6.68 -6.82 5.38
N TYR A 107 6.33 -5.92 6.31
CA TYR A 107 6.20 -6.27 7.72
C TYR A 107 5.04 -7.23 7.97
N MET A 108 3.91 -7.05 7.29
CA MET A 108 2.78 -7.99 7.39
C MET A 108 3.16 -9.39 6.88
N LEU A 109 3.95 -9.47 5.81
CA LEU A 109 4.47 -10.72 5.26
C LEU A 109 5.43 -11.41 6.23
N GLN A 110 6.43 -10.67 6.75
CA GLN A 110 7.43 -11.18 7.70
C GLN A 110 6.77 -11.72 8.98
N ASN A 111 5.74 -11.04 9.47
CA ASN A 111 5.05 -11.43 10.69
C ASN A 111 3.97 -12.50 10.50
N GLY A 112 3.86 -13.08 9.30
CA GLY A 112 2.92 -14.17 9.03
C GLY A 112 1.45 -13.74 9.04
N MET A 113 1.17 -12.44 8.83
CA MET A 113 -0.18 -11.86 8.86
C MET A 113 -0.94 -11.98 7.54
N LEU A 114 -0.28 -12.46 6.49
CA LEU A 114 -0.82 -12.66 5.15
C LEU A 114 -0.96 -14.15 4.84
N HIS A 115 -1.96 -14.53 4.06
CA HIS A 115 -2.22 -15.93 3.73
C HIS A 115 -2.53 -16.15 2.23
N GLY A 116 -2.17 -17.34 1.72
CA GLY A 116 -2.43 -17.72 0.33
C GLY A 116 -1.91 -16.69 -0.68
N GLN A 117 -2.81 -16.24 -1.56
CA GLN A 117 -2.53 -15.27 -2.62
C GLN A 117 -2.01 -13.92 -2.11
N GLU A 118 -2.39 -13.49 -0.90
CA GLU A 118 -1.90 -12.23 -0.33
C GLU A 118 -0.37 -12.22 -0.21
N LYS A 119 0.23 -13.38 0.11
CA LYS A 119 1.70 -13.50 0.18
C LYS A 119 2.35 -13.35 -1.18
N GLU A 120 1.75 -13.94 -2.21
CA GLU A 120 2.28 -13.92 -3.58
C GLU A 120 2.23 -12.49 -4.14
N ILE A 121 1.10 -11.80 -3.94
CA ILE A 121 0.92 -10.40 -4.33
C ILE A 121 1.96 -9.51 -3.64
N VAL A 122 2.15 -9.64 -2.32
CA VAL A 122 3.10 -8.80 -1.60
C VAL A 122 4.55 -9.10 -2.00
N ASN A 123 4.91 -10.36 -2.26
CA ASN A 123 6.23 -10.69 -2.79
C ASN A 123 6.48 -10.03 -4.15
N TYR A 124 5.48 -10.05 -5.04
CA TYR A 124 5.54 -9.34 -6.33
C TYR A 124 5.68 -7.82 -6.14
N ASN A 125 4.89 -7.23 -5.24
CA ASN A 125 4.96 -5.80 -4.94
C ASN A 125 6.34 -5.38 -4.45
N ILE A 126 6.96 -6.16 -3.55
CA ILE A 126 8.32 -5.94 -3.06
C ILE A 126 9.34 -5.96 -4.21
N GLN A 127 9.21 -6.91 -5.14
CA GLN A 127 10.08 -6.98 -6.32
C GLN A 127 9.94 -5.76 -7.23
N LYS A 128 8.70 -5.36 -7.57
CA LYS A 128 8.43 -4.20 -8.43
C LYS A 128 8.93 -2.89 -7.82
N ILE A 129 8.78 -2.71 -6.51
CA ILE A 129 9.31 -1.53 -5.83
C ILE A 129 10.84 -1.48 -5.83
N ALA A 130 11.53 -2.63 -5.77
CA ALA A 130 12.98 -2.66 -5.90
C ALA A 130 13.45 -2.17 -7.28
N GLU A 131 12.60 -2.28 -8.30
CA GLU A 131 12.81 -1.75 -9.66
C GLU A 131 12.35 -0.28 -9.80
N ASN A 132 11.87 0.35 -8.72
CA ASN A 132 11.21 1.66 -8.72
C ASN A 132 9.97 1.73 -9.64
N VAL A 133 9.25 0.62 -9.78
CA VAL A 133 8.01 0.53 -10.54
C VAL A 133 6.84 0.40 -9.57
N VAL A 134 5.77 1.17 -9.79
CA VAL A 134 4.54 1.02 -9.01
C VAL A 134 3.90 -0.33 -9.37
N PRO A 135 3.70 -1.24 -8.41
CA PRO A 135 3.30 -2.62 -8.71
C PRO A 135 1.97 -2.76 -9.44
N TRP A 136 1.09 -1.76 -9.32
CA TRP A 136 -0.27 -1.76 -9.87
C TRP A 136 -0.46 -0.81 -11.06
N TRP A 137 0.59 -0.20 -11.62
CA TRP A 137 0.48 0.53 -12.90
C TRP A 137 0.17 -0.38 -14.08
N GLU A 138 0.55 -1.66 -13.99
CA GLU A 138 0.22 -2.67 -15.00
C GLU A 138 -1.18 -3.25 -14.75
N GLU A 139 -2.23 -2.43 -14.79
CA GLU A 139 -3.64 -2.90 -14.71
C GLU A 139 -4.02 -3.94 -15.80
N THR A 140 -3.10 -4.29 -16.72
CA THR A 140 -3.23 -5.42 -17.65
C THR A 140 -2.83 -6.78 -17.07
N ASP A 141 -2.32 -6.86 -15.84
CA ASP A 141 -1.99 -8.13 -15.16
C ASP A 141 -3.12 -8.66 -14.26
N ALA A 142 -4.26 -7.96 -14.18
CA ALA A 142 -5.52 -8.55 -13.72
C ALA A 142 -5.88 -9.81 -14.52
N TRP A 143 -5.47 -9.89 -15.80
CA TRP A 143 -5.62 -11.08 -16.63
C TRP A 143 -4.57 -12.15 -16.33
N LYS A 144 -3.30 -11.79 -16.06
CA LYS A 144 -2.25 -12.76 -15.68
C LYS A 144 -2.51 -13.41 -14.31
N LEU A 145 -3.06 -12.66 -13.36
CA LEU A 145 -3.56 -13.20 -12.09
C LEU A 145 -4.73 -14.17 -12.32
N SER A 146 -5.67 -13.87 -13.24
CA SER A 146 -6.74 -14.81 -13.59
C SER A 146 -6.23 -16.09 -14.27
N GLU A 147 -5.22 -15.99 -15.14
CA GLU A 147 -4.66 -17.13 -15.87
C GLU A 147 -3.81 -18.06 -14.97
N LEU A 148 -3.18 -17.49 -13.92
CA LEU A 148 -2.49 -18.25 -12.86
C LEU A 148 -3.48 -18.97 -11.92
N LEU A 149 -4.66 -18.41 -11.70
CA LEU A 149 -5.74 -19.03 -10.92
C LEU A 149 -6.42 -20.18 -11.67
N GLU A 150 -6.56 -20.06 -12.99
CA GLU A 150 -7.03 -21.15 -13.85
C GLU A 150 -6.03 -22.31 -13.94
N LYS A 151 -4.72 -22.03 -14.07
CA LYS A 151 -3.67 -23.08 -14.17
C LYS A 151 -3.45 -23.89 -12.89
N ASN A 152 -3.87 -23.38 -11.74
CA ASN A 152 -3.72 -24.05 -10.44
C ASN A 152 -5.01 -24.74 -9.94
N ASN A 153 -6.04 -24.89 -10.79
CA ASN A 153 -7.33 -25.56 -10.47
C ASN A 153 -7.94 -25.12 -9.14
N LEU A 154 -8.05 -23.80 -8.93
CA LEU A 154 -8.70 -23.23 -7.74
C LEU A 154 -10.10 -22.67 -8.01
N PHE A 155 -10.79 -23.19 -9.03
CA PHE A 155 -12.25 -23.12 -9.12
C PHE A 155 -12.81 -24.54 -8.95
N ILE A 156 -13.86 -24.66 -8.12
CA ILE A 156 -14.57 -25.88 -7.66
C ILE A 156 -14.59 -27.00 -8.69
#